data_AF-A0A0G4E9V3-F1
#
_entry.id   AF-A0A0G4E9V3-F1
#
_cell.length_a   1.000
_cell.length_b   1.000
_cell.length_c   1.000
_cell.angle_alpha   90.00
_cell.angle_beta   90.00
_cell.angle_gamma   90.00
#
_symmetry.space_group_name_H-M   'P 1'
#
loop_
_entity.id
_entity.type
_entity.pdbx_description
1 polymer ?
#
loop_
_entity_poly.entity_id
_entity_poly.type
_entity_poly.pdbx_seq_one_letter_code
_entity_poly.pdbx_strand_id
1 'polypeptide(L)'
;MAASTQVMSMSDEGGAPPKRPRTQGGEEMTASDSKSSIAEGMARLEERIASLHSHIEQATREAADVQELFNTTVAAQTPFLAQKWPGVLSALSSAAEGLREIADGVKGTCRPIGWAKPPPPRHLGDDLSADVWRGDIYPMLSVCEAVCSARPTSKTHGSQLVDEAFMLKRIDQDLKKHSLTGLIDVERPTPPTATATPTPTPTAADTDLPGGPPTHPQPTSDAATPADRIRRFRYLSASAYALERGGAVWRQMTDFIHLAHNHKLIEALPLRLSADRMAEQLGSKMAFDELPLTVAVYKTFGHLLNHKGTSLALDRVEEEMEEDGDSDSDSDSDSDSDSDIGDDAMGDGSEQDEGDNDAAGQQEQEGAGGDGSGGQQGDGHGSGVARQRYRIGTQYFTTVPLSDLPPNHPYRSTYDESDPVIRCGECLYPLFTAFIEETVLKRWYDQEGVEKKLVTDTYVGPGDTRYRSLLTAPTIDGFKTIDYMAEHTFVPLDDGRRRFIILKGTAADDTIAAYRAIGYGRIRLYTTEAPTDGNTDIERYAVAVNAARRVLAKCGLERTVLR
;
A
#
# COMPACT_ATOMS: atom_id res chain seq x y z
N MET A 1 49.92 24.94 44.43
CA MET A 1 49.81 24.09 43.22
C MET A 1 48.56 24.51 42.50
N ALA A 2 48.71 25.36 41.49
CA ALA A 2 47.62 25.95 40.71
C ALA A 2 47.78 25.44 39.27
N ALA A 3 46.70 24.88 38.71
CA ALA A 3 46.69 24.31 37.38
C ALA A 3 46.34 25.38 36.35
N SER A 4 47.26 25.61 35.41
CA SER A 4 47.10 26.46 34.23
C SER A 4 46.08 25.88 33.27
N THR A 5 45.13 26.72 32.84
CA THR A 5 44.20 26.47 31.75
C THR A 5 44.84 26.97 30.46
N GLN A 6 45.04 26.09 29.48
CA GLN A 6 45.56 26.44 28.16
C GLN A 6 44.40 26.54 27.17
N VAL A 7 44.16 27.75 26.67
CA VAL A 7 43.17 28.09 25.65
C VAL A 7 43.84 27.92 24.29
N MET A 8 43.35 27.00 23.45
CA MET A 8 43.73 26.93 22.04
C MET A 8 42.74 27.74 21.21
N SER A 9 43.22 28.84 20.65
CA SER A 9 42.55 29.61 19.60
C SER A 9 42.55 28.81 18.30
N MET A 10 41.36 28.56 17.73
CA MET A 10 41.24 28.15 16.34
C MET A 10 40.95 29.38 15.49
N SER A 11 41.83 29.63 14.52
CA SER A 11 41.70 30.67 13.52
C SER A 11 40.78 30.21 12.38
N ASP A 12 39.90 31.14 12.03
CA ASP A 12 38.91 31.11 10.96
C ASP A 12 39.60 31.38 9.61
N GLU A 13 39.63 30.41 8.70
CA GLU A 13 39.98 30.61 7.29
C GLU A 13 38.81 30.17 6.40
N GLY A 14 38.08 31.17 5.91
CA GLY A 14 37.01 31.01 4.93
C GLY A 14 37.56 30.71 3.53
N GLY A 15 37.32 29.49 3.06
CA GLY A 15 37.45 29.10 1.66
C GLY A 15 36.07 29.03 0.99
N ALA A 16 35.81 29.94 0.04
CA ALA A 16 34.58 29.92 -0.77
C ALA A 16 34.56 28.71 -1.72
N PRO A 17 33.43 28.00 -1.88
CA PRO A 17 33.34 26.85 -2.78
C PRO A 17 33.23 27.28 -4.26
N PRO A 18 33.78 26.50 -5.21
CA PRO A 18 33.71 26.80 -6.63
C PRO A 18 32.30 26.57 -7.18
N LYS A 19 31.83 27.54 -7.97
CA LYS A 19 30.56 27.51 -8.71
C LYS A 19 30.57 26.36 -9.73
N ARG A 20 29.69 25.37 -9.52
CA ARG A 20 29.37 24.36 -10.55
C ARG A 20 28.59 25.00 -11.71
N PRO A 21 28.86 24.60 -12.97
CA PRO A 21 28.09 25.05 -14.12
C PRO A 21 26.68 24.47 -14.09
N ARG A 22 25.70 25.34 -14.36
CA ARG A 22 24.28 25.04 -14.39
C ARG A 22 23.94 24.43 -15.75
N THR A 23 23.83 23.11 -15.83
CA THR A 23 23.38 22.42 -17.04
C THR A 23 21.87 22.60 -17.17
N GLN A 24 21.46 23.51 -18.05
CA GLN A 24 20.06 23.75 -18.39
C GLN A 24 19.68 22.78 -19.52
N GLY A 25 19.46 21.51 -19.16
CA GLY A 25 18.87 20.50 -20.03
C GLY A 25 17.36 20.50 -19.85
N GLY A 26 16.67 21.47 -20.48
CA GLY A 26 15.23 21.42 -20.62
C GLY A 26 14.89 20.48 -21.78
N GLU A 27 14.50 19.24 -21.49
CA GLU A 27 13.80 18.40 -22.45
C GLU A 27 12.42 19.02 -22.70
N GLU A 28 12.35 19.81 -23.77
CA GLU A 28 11.10 20.29 -24.34
C GLU A 28 10.34 19.07 -24.88
N MET A 29 9.42 18.52 -24.07
CA MET A 29 8.43 17.56 -24.54
C MET A 29 7.71 18.17 -25.74
N THR A 30 8.05 17.66 -26.92
CA THR A 30 7.47 18.18 -28.16
C THR A 30 5.97 17.90 -28.15
N ALA A 31 5.18 18.82 -28.67
CA ALA A 31 3.72 18.69 -28.78
C ALA A 31 3.24 17.49 -29.63
N SER A 32 4.17 16.65 -30.12
CA SER A 32 3.90 15.40 -30.84
C SER A 32 3.57 14.25 -29.89
N ASP A 33 4.25 14.15 -28.74
CA ASP A 33 4.09 12.99 -27.83
C ASP A 33 2.76 13.02 -27.06
N SER A 34 2.27 14.22 -26.71
CA SER A 34 0.94 14.39 -26.12
C SER A 34 -0.21 14.06 -27.08
N LYS A 35 0.00 14.18 -28.40
CA LYS A 35 -1.02 13.85 -29.41
C LYS A 35 -1.17 12.34 -29.57
N SER A 36 -0.05 11.61 -29.48
CA SER A 36 -0.04 10.14 -29.52
C SER A 36 -0.85 9.54 -28.37
N SER A 37 -0.61 10.01 -27.14
CA SER A 37 -1.28 9.50 -25.94
C SER A 37 -2.81 9.70 -25.94
N ILE A 38 -3.30 10.85 -26.43
CA ILE A 38 -4.75 11.11 -26.51
C ILE A 38 -5.41 10.23 -27.58
N ALA A 39 -4.78 10.06 -28.74
CA ALA A 39 -5.29 9.21 -29.80
C ALA A 39 -5.37 7.74 -29.36
N GLU A 40 -4.34 7.26 -28.66
CA GLU A 40 -4.33 5.91 -28.10
C GLU A 40 -5.41 5.72 -27.02
N GLY A 41 -5.58 6.71 -26.13
CA GLY A 41 -6.64 6.70 -25.13
C GLY A 41 -8.04 6.64 -25.73
N MET A 42 -8.28 7.37 -26.83
CA MET A 42 -9.55 7.33 -27.56
C MET A 42 -9.79 5.99 -28.26
N ALA A 43 -8.76 5.40 -28.87
CA ALA A 43 -8.88 4.07 -29.48
C ALA A 43 -9.25 2.99 -28.44
N ARG A 44 -8.62 3.02 -27.26
CA ARG A 44 -8.97 2.12 -26.15
C ARG A 44 -10.39 2.34 -25.62
N LEU A 45 -10.86 3.59 -25.62
CA LEU A 45 -12.24 3.90 -25.23
C LEU A 45 -13.25 3.34 -26.23
N GLU A 46 -13.01 3.50 -27.53
CA GLU A 46 -13.84 2.93 -28.59
C GLU A 46 -13.91 1.41 -28.50
N GLU A 47 -12.77 0.74 -28.24
CA GLU A 47 -12.71 -0.71 -28.05
C GLU A 47 -13.53 -1.16 -26.84
N ARG A 48 -13.43 -0.45 -25.70
CA ARG A 48 -14.23 -0.74 -24.50
C ARG A 48 -15.73 -0.55 -24.73
N ILE A 49 -16.13 0.51 -25.43
CA ILE A 49 -17.54 0.75 -25.76
C ILE A 49 -18.07 -0.35 -26.69
N ALA A 50 -17.30 -0.75 -27.70
CA ALA A 50 -17.67 -1.85 -28.60
C ALA A 50 -17.79 -3.18 -27.86
N SER A 51 -16.86 -3.47 -26.95
CA SER A 51 -16.89 -4.67 -26.10
C SER A 51 -18.13 -4.69 -25.18
N LEU A 52 -18.43 -3.56 -24.52
CA LEU A 52 -19.59 -3.43 -23.64
C LEU A 52 -20.92 -3.60 -24.42
N HIS A 53 -21.02 -2.97 -25.59
CA HIS A 53 -22.17 -3.13 -26.49
C HIS A 53 -22.34 -4.60 -26.90
N SER A 54 -21.26 -5.30 -27.26
CA SER A 54 -21.29 -6.73 -27.59
C SER A 54 -21.81 -7.59 -26.42
N HIS A 55 -21.33 -7.33 -25.19
CA HIS A 55 -21.81 -8.05 -24.01
C HIS A 55 -23.29 -7.80 -23.71
N ILE A 56 -23.79 -6.57 -23.90
CA ILE A 56 -25.20 -6.25 -23.67
C ILE A 56 -26.09 -6.87 -24.75
N GLU A 57 -25.66 -6.88 -26.02
CA GLU A 57 -26.34 -7.61 -27.09
C GLU A 57 -26.37 -9.12 -26.82
N GLN A 58 -25.27 -9.69 -26.31
CA GLN A 58 -25.23 -11.09 -25.89
C GLN A 58 -26.20 -11.37 -24.73
N ALA A 59 -26.17 -10.55 -23.68
CA ALA A 59 -27.08 -10.66 -22.54
C ALA A 59 -28.56 -10.48 -22.95
N THR A 60 -28.83 -9.60 -23.92
CA THR A 60 -30.18 -9.40 -24.47
C THR A 60 -30.65 -10.63 -25.24
N ARG A 61 -29.77 -11.25 -26.04
CA ARG A 61 -30.07 -12.52 -26.73
C ARG A 61 -30.32 -13.66 -25.75
N GLU A 62 -29.44 -13.84 -24.76
CA GLU A 62 -29.61 -14.87 -23.73
C GLU A 62 -30.89 -14.64 -22.91
N ALA A 63 -31.22 -13.39 -22.57
CA ALA A 63 -32.47 -13.06 -21.89
C ALA A 63 -33.71 -13.34 -22.74
N ALA A 64 -33.62 -13.18 -24.07
CA ALA A 64 -34.68 -13.55 -25.01
C ALA A 64 -34.85 -15.07 -25.14
N ASP A 65 -33.76 -15.84 -25.15
CA ASP A 65 -33.82 -17.31 -25.15
C ASP A 65 -34.42 -17.83 -23.84
N VAL A 66 -34.04 -17.22 -22.70
CA VAL A 66 -34.62 -17.54 -21.39
C VAL A 66 -36.07 -17.09 -21.28
N GLN A 67 -36.49 -16.02 -21.96
CA GLN A 67 -37.87 -15.54 -21.97
C GLN A 67 -38.84 -16.60 -22.48
N GLU A 68 -38.47 -17.38 -23.51
CA GLU A 68 -39.31 -18.46 -24.03
C GLU A 68 -39.47 -19.56 -22.98
N LEU A 69 -38.37 -20.01 -22.37
CA LEU A 69 -38.36 -21.02 -21.31
C LEU A 69 -39.11 -20.56 -20.05
N PHE A 70 -38.99 -19.28 -19.73
CA PHE A 70 -39.65 -18.62 -18.60
C PHE A 70 -41.17 -18.54 -18.82
N ASN A 71 -41.60 -18.20 -20.04
CA ASN A 71 -43.02 -18.14 -20.40
C ASN A 71 -43.69 -19.51 -20.38
N THR A 72 -42.99 -20.58 -20.77
CA THR A 72 -43.56 -21.94 -20.77
C THR A 72 -43.58 -22.57 -19.38
N THR A 73 -42.62 -22.24 -18.52
CA THR A 73 -42.37 -23.00 -17.27
C THR A 73 -42.72 -22.21 -16.02
N VAL A 74 -42.29 -20.95 -15.94
CA VAL A 74 -42.31 -20.15 -14.70
C VAL A 74 -43.55 -19.26 -14.61
N ALA A 75 -44.03 -18.75 -15.75
CA ALA A 75 -45.24 -17.92 -15.80
C ALA A 75 -46.49 -18.64 -15.26
N ALA A 76 -46.55 -19.98 -15.36
CA ALA A 76 -47.62 -20.78 -14.78
C ALA A 76 -47.54 -20.91 -13.25
N GLN A 77 -46.34 -20.77 -12.66
CA GLN A 77 -46.10 -20.99 -11.22
C GLN A 77 -45.97 -19.69 -10.43
N THR A 78 -45.52 -18.59 -11.05
CA THR A 78 -45.28 -17.30 -10.36
C THR A 78 -45.67 -16.09 -11.24
N PRO A 79 -46.96 -15.71 -11.26
CA PRO A 79 -47.49 -14.63 -12.10
C PRO A 79 -46.84 -13.25 -11.88
N PHE A 80 -46.39 -12.98 -10.65
CA PHE A 80 -45.74 -11.71 -10.30
C PHE A 80 -44.39 -11.51 -11.00
N LEU A 81 -43.59 -12.56 -11.19
CA LEU A 81 -42.31 -12.47 -11.89
C LEU A 81 -42.52 -12.27 -13.39
N ALA A 82 -43.53 -12.93 -13.96
CA ALA A 82 -43.93 -12.72 -15.36
C ALA A 82 -44.35 -11.27 -15.65
N GLN A 83 -44.93 -10.57 -14.68
CA GLN A 83 -45.32 -9.17 -14.84
C GLN A 83 -44.11 -8.21 -14.90
N LYS A 84 -43.00 -8.54 -14.22
CA LYS A 84 -41.81 -7.66 -14.15
C LYS A 84 -40.79 -7.92 -15.25
N TRP A 85 -40.78 -9.12 -15.80
CA TRP A 85 -39.78 -9.56 -16.76
C TRP A 85 -39.74 -8.73 -18.08
N PRO A 86 -40.87 -8.28 -18.66
CA PRO A 86 -40.84 -7.35 -19.79
C PRO A 86 -40.10 -6.04 -19.49
N GLY A 87 -40.17 -5.55 -18.24
CA GLY A 87 -39.44 -4.34 -17.82
C GLY A 87 -37.93 -4.52 -17.81
N VAL A 88 -37.45 -5.72 -17.51
CA VAL A 88 -36.01 -6.05 -17.56
C VAL A 88 -35.52 -6.05 -19.02
N LEU A 89 -36.29 -6.64 -19.94
CA LEU A 89 -35.97 -6.63 -21.37
C LEU A 89 -35.96 -5.21 -21.94
N SER A 90 -36.98 -4.40 -21.62
CA SER A 90 -37.01 -3.00 -22.04
C SER A 90 -35.81 -2.19 -21.52
N ALA A 91 -35.38 -2.42 -20.28
CA ALA A 91 -34.20 -1.77 -19.72
C ALA A 91 -32.90 -2.19 -20.44
N LEU A 92 -32.74 -3.48 -20.76
CA LEU A 92 -31.58 -3.98 -21.50
C LEU A 92 -31.53 -3.43 -22.93
N SER A 93 -32.66 -3.42 -23.64
CA SER A 93 -32.74 -2.84 -25.00
C SER A 93 -32.45 -1.33 -24.98
N SER A 94 -33.01 -0.60 -24.01
CA SER A 94 -32.73 0.83 -23.85
C SER A 94 -31.26 1.11 -23.54
N ALA A 95 -30.60 0.28 -22.73
CA ALA A 95 -29.18 0.39 -22.46
C ALA A 95 -28.32 0.10 -23.71
N ALA A 96 -28.70 -0.88 -24.52
CA ALA A 96 -28.01 -1.19 -25.78
C ALA A 96 -28.10 -0.02 -26.77
N GLU A 97 -29.29 0.57 -26.91
CA GLU A 97 -29.54 1.72 -27.79
C GLU A 97 -28.78 2.97 -27.32
N GLY A 98 -28.78 3.26 -26.02
CA GLY A 98 -28.01 4.37 -25.45
C GLY A 98 -26.50 4.23 -25.66
N LEU A 99 -25.95 3.01 -25.55
CA LEU A 99 -24.54 2.77 -25.85
C LEU A 99 -24.19 2.90 -27.33
N ARG A 100 -25.13 2.55 -28.21
CA ARG A 100 -24.99 2.75 -29.66
C ARG A 100 -24.93 4.23 -30.00
N GLU A 101 -25.82 5.04 -29.42
CA GLU A 101 -25.81 6.50 -29.59
C GLU A 101 -24.50 7.13 -29.08
N ILE A 102 -23.98 6.66 -27.94
CA ILE A 102 -22.68 7.09 -27.42
C ILE A 102 -21.55 6.70 -28.38
N ALA A 103 -21.54 5.47 -28.90
CA ALA A 103 -20.53 5.00 -29.85
C ALA A 103 -20.55 5.83 -31.16
N ASP A 104 -21.74 6.16 -31.67
CA ASP A 104 -21.90 6.98 -32.86
C ASP A 104 -21.54 8.45 -32.60
N GLY A 105 -21.81 8.97 -31.40
CA GLY A 105 -21.38 10.28 -30.94
C GLY A 105 -19.85 10.41 -30.86
N VAL A 106 -19.18 9.41 -30.29
CA VAL A 106 -17.71 9.35 -30.21
C VAL A 106 -17.10 9.37 -31.63
N LYS A 107 -17.60 8.52 -32.54
CA LYS A 107 -17.18 8.50 -33.95
C LYS A 107 -17.43 9.83 -34.69
N GLY A 108 -18.49 10.55 -34.33
CA GLY A 108 -18.85 11.84 -34.92
C GLY A 108 -17.96 13.00 -34.48
N THR A 109 -17.36 12.92 -33.29
CA THR A 109 -16.52 13.99 -32.72
C THR A 109 -15.05 13.97 -33.14
N CYS A 110 -14.59 12.87 -33.76
CA CYS A 110 -13.19 12.66 -34.14
C CYS A 110 -12.90 12.84 -35.65
N ARG A 111 -13.31 13.96 -36.24
CA ARG A 111 -12.62 14.47 -37.45
C ARG A 111 -11.58 15.52 -37.02
N PRO A 112 -10.37 15.54 -37.61
CA PRO A 112 -9.41 16.62 -37.36
C PRO A 112 -9.95 17.92 -37.98
N ILE A 113 -10.76 18.64 -37.21
CA ILE A 113 -11.34 19.93 -37.59
C ILE A 113 -10.41 21.02 -37.05
N GLY A 114 -9.76 21.71 -37.98
CA GLY A 114 -9.14 23.00 -37.68
C GLY A 114 -10.19 23.98 -37.17
N TRP A 115 -10.14 24.27 -35.87
CA TRP A 115 -10.44 25.55 -35.21
C TRP A 115 -11.53 26.42 -35.85
N ALA A 116 -12.70 25.84 -36.13
CA ALA A 116 -13.93 26.59 -36.29
C ALA A 116 -14.66 26.61 -34.95
N LYS A 117 -15.16 27.79 -34.57
CA LYS A 117 -16.01 28.02 -33.40
C LYS A 117 -17.14 26.98 -33.38
N PRO A 118 -17.36 26.24 -32.28
CA PRO A 118 -18.38 25.19 -32.25
C PRO A 118 -19.75 25.80 -32.60
N PRO A 119 -20.60 25.09 -33.38
CA PRO A 119 -21.96 25.52 -33.58
C PRO A 119 -22.64 25.65 -32.21
N PRO A 120 -23.53 26.65 -32.01
CA PRO A 120 -24.25 26.79 -30.75
C PRO A 120 -24.99 25.48 -30.45
N PRO A 121 -25.07 25.07 -29.17
CA PRO A 121 -25.70 23.81 -28.80
C PRO A 121 -27.10 23.77 -29.40
N ARG A 122 -27.37 22.74 -30.21
CA ARG A 122 -28.76 22.46 -30.59
C ARG A 122 -29.47 22.09 -29.30
N HIS A 123 -30.63 22.71 -29.08
CA HIS A 123 -31.54 22.42 -27.99
C HIS A 123 -31.93 20.93 -28.01
N LEU A 124 -31.13 20.09 -27.35
CA LEU A 124 -31.63 18.88 -26.73
C LEU A 124 -32.49 19.37 -25.58
N GLY A 125 -33.80 19.45 -25.82
CA GLY A 125 -34.77 19.66 -24.75
C GLY A 125 -34.57 18.59 -23.70
N ASP A 126 -34.47 19.02 -22.45
CA ASP A 126 -34.22 18.25 -21.22
C ASP A 126 -32.73 18.05 -20.85
N ASP A 127 -32.00 19.17 -20.74
CA ASP A 127 -30.73 19.23 -20.01
C ASP A 127 -30.95 18.82 -18.54
N LEU A 128 -30.44 17.65 -18.15
CA LEU A 128 -30.38 17.21 -16.75
C LEU A 128 -29.77 18.33 -15.90
N SER A 129 -30.40 18.65 -14.75
CA SER A 129 -29.92 19.72 -13.88
C SER A 129 -28.51 19.41 -13.36
N ALA A 130 -27.72 20.45 -13.05
CA ALA A 130 -26.39 20.29 -12.48
C ALA A 130 -26.39 19.44 -11.20
N ASP A 131 -27.52 19.44 -10.47
CA ASP A 131 -27.71 18.63 -9.27
C ASP A 131 -27.87 17.14 -9.58
N VAL A 132 -28.53 16.77 -10.68
CA VAL A 132 -28.63 15.36 -11.13
C VAL A 132 -27.25 14.86 -11.60
N TRP A 133 -26.53 15.68 -12.37
CA TRP A 133 -25.16 15.32 -12.76
C TRP A 133 -24.26 15.12 -11.53
N ARG A 134 -24.21 16.11 -10.62
CA ARG A 134 -23.37 16.04 -9.41
C ARG A 134 -23.82 14.96 -8.44
N GLY A 135 -25.13 14.74 -8.31
CA GLY A 135 -25.75 13.88 -7.30
C GLY A 135 -25.81 12.41 -7.69
N ASP A 136 -26.05 12.12 -8.98
CA ASP A 136 -26.37 10.77 -9.44
C ASP A 136 -25.32 10.24 -10.43
N ILE A 137 -24.85 11.06 -11.38
CA ILE A 137 -23.99 10.58 -12.48
C ILE A 137 -22.50 10.57 -12.08
N TYR A 138 -21.96 11.72 -11.67
CA TYR A 138 -20.53 11.85 -11.34
C TYR A 138 -20.05 10.96 -10.20
N PRO A 139 -20.87 10.67 -9.16
CA PRO A 139 -20.47 9.71 -8.13
C PRO A 139 -20.19 8.30 -8.66
N MET A 140 -20.80 7.90 -9.79
CA MET A 140 -20.58 6.59 -10.42
C MET A 140 -19.28 6.50 -11.22
N LEU A 141 -18.71 7.63 -11.64
CA LEU A 141 -17.44 7.70 -12.37
C LEU A 141 -16.27 7.57 -11.41
N SER A 142 -15.13 6.99 -11.83
CA SER A 142 -13.88 7.06 -11.05
C SER A 142 -13.47 8.51 -10.79
N VAL A 143 -12.64 8.77 -9.77
CA VAL A 143 -12.12 10.13 -9.49
C VAL A 143 -11.48 10.73 -10.75
N CYS A 144 -10.69 9.93 -11.48
CA CYS A 144 -10.06 10.37 -12.72
C CYS A 144 -11.10 10.73 -13.79
N GLU A 145 -12.06 9.86 -14.06
CA GLU A 145 -13.09 10.11 -15.09
C GLU A 145 -13.95 11.33 -14.72
N ALA A 146 -14.33 11.47 -13.46
CA ALA A 146 -15.07 12.63 -12.96
C ALA A 146 -14.29 13.94 -13.19
N VAL A 147 -13.01 13.99 -12.80
CA VAL A 147 -12.17 15.20 -12.97
C VAL A 147 -11.92 15.49 -14.45
N CYS A 148 -11.55 14.47 -15.23
CA CYS A 148 -11.19 14.61 -16.65
C CYS A 148 -12.40 14.93 -17.54
N SER A 149 -13.61 14.51 -17.18
CA SER A 149 -14.83 14.85 -17.95
C SER A 149 -15.41 16.21 -17.57
N ALA A 150 -15.44 16.57 -16.29
CA ALA A 150 -16.05 17.83 -15.86
C ALA A 150 -15.19 19.05 -16.17
N ARG A 151 -13.90 19.03 -15.81
CA ARG A 151 -13.09 20.27 -15.78
C ARG A 151 -12.76 20.84 -17.17
N PRO A 152 -12.57 20.06 -18.24
CA PRO A 152 -12.33 20.60 -19.58
C PRO A 152 -13.56 21.20 -20.26
N THR A 153 -14.77 20.74 -19.94
CA THR A 153 -16.00 21.13 -20.67
C THR A 153 -16.42 22.57 -20.39
N SER A 154 -16.16 23.10 -19.19
CA SER A 154 -16.38 24.51 -18.86
C SER A 154 -15.64 24.90 -17.58
N LYS A 155 -14.92 26.03 -17.60
CA LYS A 155 -14.24 26.56 -16.41
C LYS A 155 -15.20 26.81 -15.26
N THR A 156 -16.42 27.24 -15.55
CA THR A 156 -17.43 27.59 -14.54
C THR A 156 -18.31 26.40 -14.22
N HIS A 157 -18.93 25.79 -15.23
CA HIS A 157 -19.88 24.69 -15.02
C HIS A 157 -19.19 23.41 -14.56
N GLY A 158 -18.05 23.05 -15.17
CA GLY A 158 -17.25 21.89 -14.75
C GLY A 158 -16.71 22.01 -13.33
N SER A 159 -16.31 23.22 -12.93
CA SER A 159 -15.89 23.48 -11.54
C SER A 159 -17.02 23.39 -10.52
N GLN A 160 -18.28 23.61 -10.95
CA GLN A 160 -19.44 23.42 -10.10
C GLN A 160 -19.78 21.94 -9.96
N LEU A 161 -19.67 21.14 -11.03
CA LEU A 161 -19.98 19.72 -10.98
C LEU A 161 -19.00 18.94 -10.08
N VAL A 162 -17.70 19.24 -10.18
CA VAL A 162 -16.65 18.55 -9.42
C VAL A 162 -15.84 19.58 -8.66
N ASP A 163 -16.32 19.95 -7.47
CA ASP A 163 -15.72 20.92 -6.56
C ASP A 163 -15.07 20.25 -5.31
N GLU A 164 -14.63 21.06 -4.36
CA GLU A 164 -14.03 20.57 -3.09
C GLU A 164 -15.03 19.77 -2.26
N ALA A 165 -16.32 20.15 -2.25
CA ALA A 165 -17.36 19.47 -1.50
C ALA A 165 -17.67 18.09 -2.09
N PHE A 166 -17.71 17.98 -3.42
CA PHE A 166 -17.79 16.70 -4.12
C PHE A 166 -16.64 15.77 -3.72
N MET A 167 -15.40 16.27 -3.71
CA MET A 167 -14.22 15.46 -3.35
C MET A 167 -14.26 15.02 -1.89
N LEU A 168 -14.60 15.90 -0.95
CA LEU A 168 -14.73 15.55 0.46
C LEU A 168 -15.80 14.49 0.69
N LYS A 169 -16.97 14.63 0.04
CA LYS A 169 -18.05 13.63 0.11
C LYS A 169 -17.57 12.27 -0.38
N ARG A 170 -16.78 12.25 -1.47
CA ARG A 170 -16.23 11.00 -2.03
C ARG A 170 -15.19 10.37 -1.11
N ILE A 171 -14.29 11.17 -0.55
CA ILE A 171 -13.34 10.74 0.48
C ILE A 171 -14.07 10.12 1.67
N ASP A 172 -15.12 10.76 2.18
CA ASP A 172 -15.92 10.22 3.30
C ASP A 172 -16.58 8.88 2.97
N GLN A 173 -17.07 8.73 1.73
CA GLN A 173 -17.62 7.48 1.24
C GLN A 173 -16.57 6.38 1.18
N ASP A 174 -15.37 6.66 0.66
CA ASP A 174 -14.29 5.68 0.56
C ASP A 174 -13.73 5.32 1.94
N LEU A 175 -13.51 6.30 2.83
CA LEU A 175 -13.11 6.05 4.21
C LEU A 175 -14.11 5.13 4.92
N LYS A 176 -15.41 5.38 4.78
CA LYS A 176 -16.45 4.53 5.36
C LYS A 176 -16.49 3.14 4.71
N LYS A 177 -16.47 3.07 3.37
CA LYS A 177 -16.52 1.83 2.58
C LYS A 177 -15.37 0.88 2.94
N HIS A 178 -14.20 1.44 3.21
CA HIS A 178 -12.99 0.69 3.55
C HIS A 178 -12.74 0.59 5.06
N SER A 179 -13.69 0.98 5.91
CA SER A 179 -13.56 0.94 7.38
C SER A 179 -12.33 1.69 7.91
N LEU A 180 -11.96 2.79 7.25
CA LEU A 180 -10.82 3.64 7.60
C LEU A 180 -11.21 4.83 8.49
N THR A 181 -12.51 5.03 8.76
CA THR A 181 -12.98 6.11 9.61
C THR A 181 -12.36 6.01 11.01
N GLY A 182 -11.68 7.06 11.45
CA GLY A 182 -10.94 7.09 12.70
C GLY A 182 -9.49 6.59 12.60
N LEU A 183 -9.10 6.01 11.46
CA LEU A 183 -7.73 5.56 11.18
C LEU A 183 -7.02 6.45 10.18
N ILE A 184 -7.68 6.81 9.09
CA ILE A 184 -7.16 7.72 8.07
C ILE A 184 -8.14 8.89 7.95
N ASP A 185 -7.60 10.08 7.77
CA ASP A 185 -8.38 11.26 7.40
C ASP A 185 -7.55 12.16 6.48
N VAL A 186 -8.23 13.12 5.86
CA VAL A 186 -7.62 14.19 5.08
C VAL A 186 -7.61 15.47 5.89
N GLU A 187 -6.68 16.36 5.60
CA GLU A 187 -6.70 17.73 6.06
C GLU A 187 -7.94 18.44 5.52
N ARG A 188 -8.91 18.67 6.41
CA ARG A 188 -10.17 19.34 6.08
C ARG A 188 -10.06 20.83 6.35
N PRO A 189 -10.75 21.69 5.57
CA PRO A 189 -10.88 23.10 5.91
C PRO A 189 -11.48 23.23 7.31
N THR A 190 -10.79 23.95 8.21
CA THR A 190 -11.35 24.28 9.50
C THR A 190 -12.62 25.09 9.27
N PRO A 191 -13.78 24.69 9.82
CA PRO A 191 -14.95 25.55 9.79
C PRO A 191 -14.58 26.87 10.49
N PRO A 192 -15.04 28.03 10.00
CA PRO A 192 -14.72 29.30 10.62
C PRO A 192 -15.17 29.26 12.06
N THR A 193 -14.21 29.34 12.99
CA THR A 193 -14.50 29.44 14.41
C THR A 193 -15.33 30.70 14.59
N ALA A 194 -16.58 30.54 15.02
CA ALA A 194 -17.45 31.66 15.37
C ALA A 194 -16.95 32.29 16.68
N THR A 195 -15.80 32.95 16.64
CA THR A 195 -15.22 33.69 17.76
C THR A 195 -15.35 35.18 17.48
N ALA A 196 -16.54 35.70 17.74
CA ALA A 196 -16.73 37.03 18.29
C ALA A 196 -18.19 37.14 18.73
N THR A 197 -18.48 36.81 19.99
CA THR A 197 -19.66 37.32 20.67
C THR A 197 -19.52 38.85 20.70
N PRO A 198 -20.36 39.63 20.00
CA PRO A 198 -20.31 41.08 20.16
C PRO A 198 -20.81 41.42 21.57
N THR A 199 -19.96 42.09 22.34
CA THR A 199 -20.32 42.75 23.59
C THR A 199 -21.58 43.60 23.37
N PRO A 200 -22.65 43.46 24.18
CA PRO A 200 -23.84 44.27 24.01
C PRO A 200 -23.59 45.70 24.51
N THR A 201 -23.52 46.65 23.57
CA THR A 201 -23.67 48.08 23.89
C THR A 201 -25.14 48.46 23.71
N PRO A 202 -25.80 49.08 24.70
CA PRO A 202 -27.21 49.39 24.62
C PRO A 202 -27.49 50.70 23.85
N THR A 203 -28.50 50.62 22.98
CA THR A 203 -29.53 51.64 22.71
C THR A 203 -29.14 52.96 22.01
N ALA A 204 -29.64 53.13 20.78
CA ALA A 204 -30.57 54.22 20.42
C ALA A 204 -31.22 54.01 19.03
N ALA A 205 -32.54 53.81 19.06
CA ALA A 205 -33.59 54.36 18.19
C ALA A 205 -33.37 54.53 16.65
N ASP A 206 -34.24 53.81 15.91
CA ASP A 206 -35.26 54.37 15.01
C ASP A 206 -34.85 54.83 13.59
N THR A 207 -35.15 54.04 12.55
CA THR A 207 -36.23 54.30 11.55
C THR A 207 -36.32 53.19 10.49
N ASP A 208 -37.55 52.78 10.18
CA ASP A 208 -37.96 51.85 9.10
C ASP A 208 -37.71 52.37 7.67
N LEU A 209 -37.51 51.45 6.70
CA LEU A 209 -38.27 51.34 5.42
C LEU A 209 -37.88 50.05 4.63
N PRO A 210 -38.75 49.54 3.73
CA PRO A 210 -38.78 48.12 3.32
C PRO A 210 -38.31 47.84 1.88
N GLY A 211 -37.99 46.57 1.61
CA GLY A 211 -38.20 45.95 0.29
C GLY A 211 -36.97 45.80 -0.61
N GLY A 212 -36.20 44.73 -0.41
CA GLY A 212 -35.28 44.17 -1.41
C GLY A 212 -35.35 42.64 -1.40
N PRO A 213 -35.29 41.95 -2.56
CA PRO A 213 -35.32 40.49 -2.60
C PRO A 213 -34.10 39.90 -1.88
N PRO A 214 -34.20 38.68 -1.34
CA PRO A 214 -33.13 38.09 -0.53
C PRO A 214 -31.93 37.81 -1.41
N THR A 215 -30.96 38.71 -1.40
CA THR A 215 -29.60 38.41 -1.87
C THR A 215 -29.07 37.34 -0.92
N HIS A 216 -28.87 36.13 -1.44
CA HIS A 216 -28.14 35.07 -0.74
C HIS A 216 -26.88 35.68 -0.13
N PRO A 217 -26.65 35.55 1.19
CA PRO A 217 -25.39 36.00 1.77
C PRO A 217 -24.28 35.14 1.16
N GLN A 218 -23.55 35.75 0.24
CA GLN A 218 -22.27 35.24 -0.22
C GLN A 218 -21.37 35.17 1.02
N PRO A 219 -20.78 34.02 1.34
CA PRO A 219 -19.92 33.91 2.52
C PRO A 219 -18.66 34.74 2.28
N THR A 220 -18.68 35.99 2.73
CA THR A 220 -17.51 36.86 2.84
C THR A 220 -16.84 36.60 4.19
N SER A 221 -16.23 35.43 4.33
CA SER A 221 -15.31 35.14 5.42
C SER A 221 -14.34 34.09 4.91
N ASP A 222 -13.06 34.46 4.87
CA ASP A 222 -11.90 33.68 4.40
C ASP A 222 -11.82 33.47 2.88
N ALA A 223 -11.49 34.54 2.16
CA ALA A 223 -11.09 34.46 0.76
C ALA A 223 -9.71 33.79 0.64
N ALA A 224 -9.68 32.46 0.81
CA ALA A 224 -8.60 31.64 0.27
C ALA A 224 -8.36 32.07 -1.18
N THR A 225 -7.11 32.38 -1.51
CA THR A 225 -6.80 32.91 -2.83
C THR A 225 -7.23 31.90 -3.90
N PRO A 226 -7.50 32.33 -5.15
CA PRO A 226 -7.74 31.38 -6.23
C PRO A 226 -6.66 30.29 -6.35
N ALA A 227 -5.40 30.62 -6.01
CA ALA A 227 -4.31 29.67 -5.96
C ALA A 227 -4.48 28.62 -4.85
N ASP A 228 -4.93 29.03 -3.65
CA ASP A 228 -5.16 28.12 -2.52
C ASP A 228 -6.29 27.13 -2.82
N ARG A 229 -7.38 27.59 -3.45
CA ARG A 229 -8.47 26.70 -3.88
C ARG A 229 -8.02 25.69 -4.92
N ILE A 230 -7.16 26.09 -5.86
CA ILE A 230 -6.60 25.17 -6.86
C ILE A 230 -5.69 24.13 -6.18
N ARG A 231 -4.83 24.55 -5.25
CA ARG A 231 -3.95 23.65 -4.49
C ARG A 231 -4.77 22.65 -3.68
N ARG A 232 -5.77 23.14 -2.95
CA ARG A 232 -6.67 22.31 -2.14
C ARG A 232 -7.45 21.31 -2.99
N PHE A 233 -8.05 21.75 -4.09
CA PHE A 233 -8.77 20.83 -4.98
C PHE A 233 -7.85 19.74 -5.55
N ARG A 234 -6.61 20.09 -5.95
CA ARG A 234 -5.62 19.11 -6.41
C ARG A 234 -5.28 18.10 -5.32
N TYR A 235 -5.05 18.58 -4.10
CA TYR A 235 -4.79 17.73 -2.94
C TYR A 235 -5.95 16.77 -2.64
N LEU A 236 -7.19 17.27 -2.59
CA LEU A 236 -8.36 16.45 -2.34
C LEU A 236 -8.58 15.43 -3.46
N SER A 237 -8.33 15.82 -4.72
CA SER A 237 -8.39 14.90 -5.86
C SER A 237 -7.35 13.79 -5.76
N ALA A 238 -6.12 14.11 -5.35
CA ALA A 238 -5.05 13.13 -5.15
C ALA A 238 -5.37 12.17 -3.98
N SER A 239 -5.93 12.70 -2.89
CA SER A 239 -6.34 11.90 -1.73
C SER A 239 -7.51 10.97 -2.08
N ALA A 240 -8.54 11.48 -2.76
CA ALA A 240 -9.64 10.68 -3.26
C ALA A 240 -9.15 9.59 -4.22
N TYR A 241 -8.22 9.94 -5.13
CA TYR A 241 -7.63 8.98 -6.06
C TYR A 241 -6.88 7.86 -5.32
N ALA A 242 -6.02 8.19 -4.36
CA ALA A 242 -5.25 7.21 -3.59
C ALA A 242 -6.17 6.29 -2.75
N LEU A 243 -7.24 6.83 -2.17
CA LEU A 243 -8.25 6.06 -1.44
C LEU A 243 -9.02 5.10 -2.35
N GLU A 244 -9.57 5.62 -3.45
CA GLU A 244 -10.32 4.84 -4.44
C GLU A 244 -9.45 3.74 -5.07
N ARG A 245 -8.24 4.11 -5.51
CA ARG A 245 -7.30 3.19 -6.17
C ARG A 245 -6.76 2.15 -5.21
N GLY A 246 -6.46 2.53 -3.97
CA GLY A 246 -5.99 1.61 -2.93
C GLY A 246 -7.04 0.57 -2.53
N GLY A 247 -8.32 0.95 -2.49
CA GLY A 247 -9.43 0.00 -2.34
C GLY A 247 -9.24 -1.04 -1.23
N ALA A 248 -9.09 -2.32 -1.62
CA ALA A 248 -8.90 -3.41 -0.67
C ALA A 248 -7.56 -3.37 0.08
N VAL A 249 -6.51 -2.78 -0.50
CA VAL A 249 -5.19 -2.62 0.12
C VAL A 249 -5.28 -1.77 1.38
N TRP A 250 -6.09 -0.71 1.37
CA TRP A 250 -6.29 0.10 2.57
C TRP A 250 -6.83 -0.71 3.74
N ARG A 251 -7.70 -1.70 3.48
CA ARG A 251 -8.19 -2.63 4.51
C ARG A 251 -7.10 -3.58 5.00
N GLN A 252 -6.15 -3.96 4.16
CA GLN A 252 -5.02 -4.77 4.59
C GLN A 252 -4.07 -3.93 5.48
N MET A 253 -3.92 -2.65 5.17
CA MET A 253 -3.10 -1.70 5.92
C MET A 253 -3.70 -1.32 7.29
N THR A 254 -4.98 -1.59 7.58
CA THR A 254 -5.54 -1.27 8.90
C THR A 254 -4.85 -2.06 10.01
N ASP A 255 -4.55 -3.33 9.77
CA ASP A 255 -3.84 -4.19 10.73
C ASP A 255 -2.45 -3.62 11.03
N PHE A 256 -1.72 -3.20 9.99
CA PHE A 256 -0.44 -2.51 10.13
C PHE A 256 -0.58 -1.20 10.92
N ILE A 257 -1.58 -0.36 10.62
CA ILE A 257 -1.80 0.92 11.31
C ILE A 257 -2.09 0.68 12.80
N HIS A 258 -2.91 -0.31 13.15
CA HIS A 258 -3.17 -0.67 14.53
C HIS A 258 -1.92 -1.18 15.24
N LEU A 259 -1.13 -2.05 14.60
CA LEU A 259 0.14 -2.51 15.15
C LEU A 259 1.13 -1.35 15.35
N ALA A 260 1.26 -0.45 14.37
CA ALA A 260 2.13 0.70 14.44
C ALA A 260 1.71 1.68 15.56
N HIS A 261 0.42 1.92 15.73
CA HIS A 261 -0.13 2.71 16.83
C HIS A 261 0.16 2.06 18.20
N ASN A 262 -0.05 0.74 18.32
CA ASN A 262 0.24 -0.01 19.55
C ASN A 262 1.75 -0.07 19.87
N HIS A 263 2.61 0.14 18.87
CA HIS A 263 4.06 0.32 19.05
C HIS A 263 4.48 1.80 19.10
N LYS A 264 3.55 2.74 19.26
CA LYS A 264 3.81 4.19 19.35
C LYS A 264 4.61 4.77 18.19
N LEU A 265 4.55 4.13 17.01
CA LEU A 265 5.15 4.64 15.78
C LEU A 265 4.29 5.74 15.15
N ILE A 266 3.02 5.80 15.56
CA ILE A 266 2.05 6.82 15.17
C ILE A 266 1.77 7.68 16.40
N GLU A 267 1.94 8.99 16.27
CA GLU A 267 1.71 9.93 17.38
C GLU A 267 0.23 10.03 17.74
N ALA A 268 -0.66 10.11 16.74
CA ALA A 268 -2.09 10.21 16.92
C ALA A 268 -2.87 9.62 15.76
N LEU A 269 -4.03 9.04 16.06
CA LEU A 269 -5.04 8.64 15.09
C LEU A 269 -6.20 9.67 15.04
N PRO A 270 -6.82 9.90 13.86
CA PRO A 270 -6.48 9.32 12.56
C PRO A 270 -5.18 9.88 11.96
N LEU A 271 -4.48 9.09 11.14
CA LEU A 271 -3.41 9.55 10.26
C LEU A 271 -3.96 10.56 9.27
N ARG A 272 -3.54 11.82 9.40
CA ARG A 272 -3.98 12.92 8.55
C ARG A 272 -3.05 13.07 7.35
N LEU A 273 -3.54 12.74 6.16
CA LEU A 273 -2.83 12.97 4.91
C LEU A 273 -2.70 14.49 4.70
N SER A 274 -1.50 15.05 4.67
CA SER A 274 -1.31 16.51 4.53
C SER A 274 -1.26 16.96 3.07
N ALA A 275 -1.69 18.20 2.81
CA ALA A 275 -1.71 18.74 1.46
C ALA A 275 -0.31 18.84 0.82
N ASP A 276 0.66 19.34 1.58
CA ASP A 276 2.03 19.52 1.09
C ASP A 276 2.69 18.18 0.76
N ARG A 277 2.52 17.17 1.63
CA ARG A 277 3.13 15.85 1.41
C ARG A 277 2.46 15.07 0.30
N MET A 278 1.13 15.15 0.15
CA MET A 278 0.47 14.49 -0.98
C MET A 278 0.90 15.11 -2.31
N ALA A 279 1.15 16.42 -2.36
CA ALA A 279 1.68 17.07 -3.55
C ALA A 279 3.13 16.65 -3.86
N GLU A 280 3.98 16.50 -2.85
CA GLU A 280 5.36 16.04 -3.00
C GLU A 280 5.45 14.55 -3.38
N GLN A 281 4.69 13.69 -2.71
CA GLN A 281 4.82 12.24 -2.78
C GLN A 281 4.07 11.62 -3.97
N LEU A 282 2.92 12.21 -4.34
CA LEU A 282 2.07 11.78 -5.45
C LEU A 282 2.20 12.71 -6.65
N GLY A 283 3.41 13.25 -6.89
CA GLY A 283 3.70 14.32 -7.85
C GLY A 283 3.01 14.19 -9.22
N SER A 284 2.64 12.98 -9.62
CA SER A 284 1.55 12.75 -10.57
C SER A 284 0.79 11.45 -10.28
N LYS A 285 -0.38 11.29 -10.92
CA LYS A 285 -1.10 10.01 -11.01
C LYS A 285 -0.19 8.89 -11.52
N MET A 286 0.60 9.19 -12.55
CA MET A 286 1.50 8.23 -13.20
C MET A 286 2.55 7.70 -12.21
N ALA A 287 3.14 8.59 -11.39
CA ALA A 287 4.11 8.19 -10.37
C ALA A 287 3.50 7.28 -9.28
N PHE A 288 2.19 7.40 -9.01
CA PHE A 288 1.50 6.47 -8.11
C PHE A 288 1.25 5.12 -8.79
N ASP A 289 0.81 5.14 -10.05
CA ASP A 289 0.50 3.93 -10.82
C ASP A 289 1.75 3.14 -11.25
N GLU A 290 2.93 3.77 -11.26
CA GLU A 290 4.23 3.12 -11.49
C GLU A 290 4.67 2.23 -10.32
N LEU A 291 4.15 2.48 -9.12
CA LEU A 291 4.49 1.70 -7.93
C LEU A 291 3.51 0.52 -7.77
N PRO A 292 3.97 -0.63 -7.25
CA PRO A 292 3.05 -1.65 -6.76
C PRO A 292 2.07 -1.04 -5.76
N LEU A 293 0.79 -1.41 -5.84
CA LEU A 293 -0.28 -0.69 -5.17
C LEU A 293 -0.09 -0.60 -3.64
N THR A 294 0.40 -1.65 -2.99
CA THR A 294 0.66 -1.63 -1.53
C THR A 294 1.81 -0.70 -1.15
N VAL A 295 2.86 -0.65 -1.97
CA VAL A 295 3.98 0.27 -1.83
C VAL A 295 3.51 1.72 -2.04
N ALA A 296 2.68 1.95 -3.05
CA ALA A 296 2.10 3.25 -3.36
C ALA A 296 1.21 3.76 -2.21
N VAL A 297 0.34 2.89 -1.68
CA VAL A 297 -0.52 3.20 -0.51
C VAL A 297 0.33 3.51 0.72
N TYR A 298 1.34 2.68 1.04
CA TYR A 298 2.23 2.95 2.18
C TYR A 298 2.93 4.30 2.04
N LYS A 299 3.42 4.65 0.84
CA LYS A 299 4.09 5.93 0.57
C LYS A 299 3.22 7.14 0.95
N THR A 300 1.89 7.02 0.87
CA THR A 300 0.97 8.13 1.22
C THR A 300 0.99 8.49 2.70
N PHE A 301 1.29 7.56 3.61
CA PHE A 301 1.24 7.80 5.05
C PHE A 301 2.51 7.42 5.82
N GLY A 302 3.46 6.71 5.22
CA GLY A 302 4.69 6.24 5.89
C GLY A 302 5.52 7.37 6.51
N HIS A 303 5.48 8.56 5.92
CA HIS A 303 6.14 9.76 6.45
C HIS A 303 5.52 10.31 7.76
N LEU A 304 4.31 9.87 8.12
CA LEU A 304 3.64 10.18 9.38
C LEU A 304 4.06 9.24 10.51
N LEU A 305 4.87 8.22 10.19
CA LEU A 305 5.37 7.27 11.16
C LEU A 305 6.80 7.61 11.55
N ASN A 306 7.13 7.38 12.80
CA ASN A 306 8.45 7.64 13.35
C ASN A 306 8.91 6.51 14.26
N HIS A 307 10.17 6.08 14.11
CA HIS A 307 10.84 5.18 15.04
C HIS A 307 12.09 5.87 15.58
N LYS A 308 12.13 6.14 16.88
CA LYS A 308 13.27 6.75 17.58
C LYS A 308 13.80 8.02 16.91
N GLY A 309 12.90 8.92 16.50
CA GLY A 309 13.24 10.15 15.80
C GLY A 309 13.46 9.99 14.29
N THR A 310 13.54 8.75 13.78
CA THR A 310 13.72 8.47 12.35
C THR A 310 12.38 8.34 11.64
N SER A 311 12.17 9.12 10.59
CA SER A 311 10.98 9.01 9.72
C SER A 311 10.96 7.65 9.02
N LEU A 312 9.78 7.04 8.94
CA LEU A 312 9.54 5.80 8.19
C LEU A 312 8.94 6.06 6.80
N ALA A 313 9.28 7.21 6.22
CA ALA A 313 9.01 7.51 4.82
C ALA A 313 9.65 6.46 3.89
N LEU A 314 8.96 6.15 2.79
CA LEU A 314 9.46 5.28 1.76
C LEU A 314 10.33 6.08 0.79
N ASP A 315 11.61 5.71 0.69
CA ASP A 315 12.55 6.27 -0.27
C ASP A 315 12.88 5.24 -1.34
N ARG A 316 12.93 5.67 -2.61
CA ARG A 316 13.51 4.87 -3.69
C ARG A 316 15.03 5.01 -3.62
N VAL A 317 15.75 3.89 -3.62
CA VAL A 317 17.21 3.90 -3.66
C VAL A 317 17.61 3.73 -5.12
N GLU A 318 18.24 4.76 -5.68
CA GLU A 318 18.91 4.62 -6.97
C GLU A 318 20.09 3.67 -6.76
N GLU A 319 20.16 2.62 -7.57
CA GLU A 319 21.36 1.78 -7.63
C GLU A 319 22.47 2.64 -8.23
N GLU A 320 23.18 3.39 -7.39
CA GLU A 320 24.56 3.68 -7.69
C GLU A 320 25.19 2.30 -7.79
N MET A 321 25.54 1.90 -9.02
CA MET A 321 26.39 0.75 -9.24
C MET A 321 27.62 1.00 -8.37
N GLU A 322 27.66 0.35 -7.21
CA GLU A 322 28.93 0.02 -6.59
C GLU A 322 29.58 -0.87 -7.64
N GLU A 323 30.26 -0.23 -8.60
CA GLU A 323 31.25 -0.87 -9.46
C GLU A 323 32.06 -1.71 -8.50
N ASP A 324 32.10 -3.01 -8.78
CA ASP A 324 32.81 -4.05 -8.06
C ASP A 324 34.27 -3.62 -7.85
N GLY A 325 34.45 -2.73 -6.87
CA GLY A 325 35.72 -2.45 -6.26
C GLY A 325 35.97 -3.71 -5.46
N ASP A 326 36.60 -4.67 -6.14
CA ASP A 326 37.54 -5.63 -5.57
C ASP A 326 38.54 -4.83 -4.72
N SER A 327 38.06 -4.28 -3.61
CA SER A 327 38.89 -3.82 -2.53
C SER A 327 39.25 -5.11 -1.82
N ASP A 328 40.26 -5.76 -2.38
CA ASP A 328 41.19 -6.65 -1.68
C ASP A 328 41.67 -5.90 -0.43
N SER A 329 40.81 -5.84 0.57
CA SER A 329 41.15 -5.38 1.89
C SER A 329 41.88 -6.55 2.52
N ASP A 330 43.17 -6.66 2.17
CA ASP A 330 44.20 -7.34 2.92
C ASP A 330 44.16 -6.83 4.36
N SER A 331 43.21 -7.34 5.14
CA SER A 331 43.11 -7.07 6.56
C SER A 331 44.08 -8.02 7.23
N ASP A 332 45.35 -7.64 7.23
CA ASP A 332 46.38 -8.14 8.14
C ASP A 332 45.90 -7.87 9.57
N SER A 333 45.15 -8.83 10.10
CA SER A 333 44.71 -8.85 11.48
C SER A 333 45.87 -9.39 12.32
N ASP A 334 46.80 -8.49 12.67
CA ASP A 334 47.78 -8.71 13.73
C ASP A 334 47.04 -8.97 15.05
N SER A 335 46.93 -10.26 15.37
CA SER A 335 46.28 -10.79 16.55
C SER A 335 47.26 -10.81 17.72
N ASP A 336 47.52 -9.65 18.30
CA ASP A 336 48.19 -9.54 19.61
C ASP A 336 47.12 -9.38 20.70
N SER A 337 46.68 -10.49 21.28
CA SER A 337 46.08 -10.48 22.61
C SER A 337 46.44 -11.75 23.34
N ASP A 338 47.57 -11.65 24.05
CA ASP A 338 47.99 -12.49 25.14
C ASP A 338 46.84 -12.66 26.15
N SER A 339 46.33 -13.88 26.27
CA SER A 339 45.69 -14.31 27.50
C SER A 339 46.21 -15.69 27.86
N ASP A 340 47.23 -15.67 28.71
CA ASP A 340 47.65 -16.77 29.56
C ASP A 340 46.43 -17.42 30.23
N ILE A 341 46.05 -18.61 29.76
CA ILE A 341 45.19 -19.52 30.53
C ILE A 341 45.93 -20.84 30.60
N GLY A 342 46.32 -21.16 31.83
CA GLY A 342 47.20 -22.24 32.19
C GLY A 342 46.71 -23.62 31.76
N ASP A 343 47.73 -24.42 31.49
CA ASP A 343 47.75 -25.86 31.44
C ASP A 343 46.89 -26.50 32.53
N ASP A 344 46.06 -27.46 32.15
CA ASP A 344 45.88 -28.67 32.96
C ASP A 344 45.34 -29.85 32.12
N ALA A 345 46.20 -30.87 32.06
CA ALA A 345 45.89 -32.29 32.13
C ALA A 345 45.24 -33.03 30.93
N MET A 346 46.17 -33.58 30.13
CA MET A 346 46.15 -34.80 29.30
C MET A 346 45.18 -35.94 29.68
N GLY A 347 44.66 -36.58 28.63
CA GLY A 347 44.24 -38.00 28.59
C GLY A 347 43.74 -38.32 27.17
N ASP A 348 44.59 -38.64 26.21
CA ASP A 348 45.20 -39.96 25.93
C ASP A 348 44.19 -41.11 25.81
N GLY A 349 44.06 -41.67 24.60
CA GLY A 349 43.37 -42.94 24.36
C GLY A 349 42.88 -43.19 22.93
N SER A 350 43.76 -43.77 22.10
CA SER A 350 43.53 -44.67 20.94
C SER A 350 42.74 -44.14 19.72
N GLU A 351 43.33 -43.96 18.53
CA GLU A 351 43.92 -44.93 17.56
C GLU A 351 42.93 -45.91 16.90
N GLN A 352 43.07 -46.00 15.56
CA GLN A 352 42.53 -46.99 14.59
C GLN A 352 41.08 -46.73 14.15
N ASP A 353 40.74 -46.70 12.86
CA ASP A 353 41.16 -47.64 11.82
C ASP A 353 40.97 -47.02 10.41
N GLU A 354 41.93 -47.27 9.53
CA GLU A 354 41.89 -46.89 8.12
C GLU A 354 41.11 -47.95 7.33
N GLY A 355 40.27 -47.52 6.40
CA GLY A 355 39.52 -48.39 5.52
C GLY A 355 39.41 -47.80 4.12
N ASP A 356 40.44 -48.07 3.32
CA ASP A 356 40.47 -47.94 1.87
C ASP A 356 39.20 -48.46 1.19
N ASN A 357 38.75 -47.77 0.15
CA ASN A 357 38.17 -48.42 -1.03
C ASN A 357 38.21 -47.50 -2.25
N ASP A 358 39.22 -47.73 -3.08
CA ASP A 358 39.22 -47.44 -4.50
C ASP A 358 38.23 -48.34 -5.25
N ALA A 359 37.40 -47.78 -6.12
CA ALA A 359 36.95 -48.49 -7.32
C ALA A 359 36.49 -47.53 -8.43
N ALA A 360 37.32 -47.53 -9.47
CA ALA A 360 37.13 -47.00 -10.81
C ALA A 360 35.73 -47.14 -11.43
N GLY A 361 35.37 -46.16 -12.25
CA GLY A 361 34.24 -46.21 -13.19
C GLY A 361 34.31 -45.10 -14.23
N GLN A 362 35.11 -45.34 -15.28
CA GLN A 362 35.17 -44.55 -16.51
C GLN A 362 33.78 -44.43 -17.17
N GLN A 363 33.45 -43.25 -17.71
CA GLN A 363 32.92 -43.17 -19.07
C GLN A 363 33.02 -41.74 -19.63
N GLU A 364 33.82 -41.66 -20.69
CA GLU A 364 33.90 -40.57 -21.65
C GLU A 364 32.55 -40.38 -22.36
N GLN A 365 32.15 -39.12 -22.56
CA GLN A 365 31.55 -38.76 -23.84
C GLN A 365 31.82 -37.28 -24.15
N GLU A 366 32.74 -37.10 -25.09
CA GLU A 366 32.92 -35.87 -25.86
C GLU A 366 31.66 -35.56 -26.67
N GLY A 367 31.27 -34.29 -26.67
CA GLY A 367 30.12 -33.79 -27.42
C GLY A 367 30.31 -32.32 -27.78
N ALA A 368 31.00 -32.11 -28.90
CA ALA A 368 31.25 -30.90 -29.65
C ALA A 368 30.21 -29.75 -29.53
N GLY A 369 30.75 -28.53 -29.43
CA GLY A 369 30.49 -27.41 -30.36
C GLY A 369 29.05 -26.96 -30.57
N GLY A 370 28.72 -25.79 -30.00
CA GLY A 370 27.50 -25.05 -30.31
C GLY A 370 27.67 -23.57 -30.02
N ASP A 371 28.42 -22.91 -30.91
CA ASP A 371 28.47 -21.45 -31.04
C ASP A 371 27.12 -20.96 -31.60
N GLY A 372 26.67 -19.79 -31.12
CA GLY A 372 25.52 -19.06 -31.66
C GLY A 372 24.18 -19.37 -31.00
N SER A 373 23.59 -18.35 -30.37
CA SER A 373 22.43 -17.66 -30.95
C SER A 373 21.76 -16.73 -29.94
N GLY A 374 21.92 -15.43 -30.21
CA GLY A 374 20.91 -14.39 -30.01
C GLY A 374 20.07 -14.46 -28.73
N GLY A 375 20.52 -13.73 -27.71
CA GLY A 375 19.63 -13.20 -26.69
C GLY A 375 18.61 -12.28 -27.34
N GLN A 376 17.55 -12.88 -27.88
CA GLN A 376 16.35 -12.19 -28.27
C GLN A 376 15.73 -11.69 -26.96
N GLN A 377 16.02 -10.43 -26.62
CA GLN A 377 15.19 -9.64 -25.73
C GLN A 377 13.77 -9.74 -26.29
N GLY A 378 13.00 -10.67 -25.76
CA GLY A 378 11.59 -10.75 -26.04
C GLY A 378 11.00 -9.46 -25.51
N ASP A 379 10.45 -8.67 -26.42
CA ASP A 379 9.65 -7.46 -26.16
C ASP A 379 8.32 -7.82 -25.46
N GLY A 380 8.39 -8.70 -24.47
CA GLY A 380 7.33 -9.01 -23.55
C GLY A 380 7.14 -7.80 -22.67
N HIS A 381 6.29 -6.87 -23.13
CA HIS A 381 5.56 -5.91 -22.31
C HIS A 381 4.63 -6.66 -21.33
N GLY A 382 5.17 -7.63 -20.59
CA GLY A 382 4.54 -8.15 -19.40
C GLY A 382 4.48 -7.00 -18.43
N SER A 383 3.27 -6.63 -18.03
CA SER A 383 2.92 -5.67 -16.98
C SER A 383 3.45 -6.09 -15.59
N GLY A 384 4.60 -6.75 -15.52
CA GLY A 384 5.16 -7.30 -14.31
C GLY A 384 5.82 -6.21 -13.46
N VAL A 385 5.80 -6.44 -12.15
CA VAL A 385 6.52 -5.62 -11.18
C VAL A 385 8.00 -5.60 -11.53
N ALA A 386 8.54 -4.41 -11.80
CA ALA A 386 9.97 -4.22 -12.01
C ALA A 386 10.73 -4.41 -10.69
N ARG A 387 11.94 -4.99 -10.77
CA ARG A 387 12.83 -5.08 -9.62
C ARG A 387 13.23 -3.67 -9.22
N GLN A 388 12.82 -3.24 -8.03
CA GLN A 388 13.14 -1.91 -7.52
C GLN A 388 13.55 -1.97 -6.06
N ARG A 389 14.65 -1.28 -5.73
CA ARG A 389 15.17 -1.11 -4.37
C ARG A 389 14.58 0.11 -3.68
N TYR A 390 14.27 -0.06 -2.41
CA TYR A 390 13.65 0.93 -1.54
C TYR A 390 14.29 0.91 -0.15
N ARG A 391 14.00 1.96 0.61
CA ARG A 391 14.35 2.08 2.03
C ARG A 391 13.17 2.61 2.83
N ILE A 392 12.96 2.06 4.03
CA ILE A 392 12.07 2.60 5.06
C ILE A 392 12.86 2.66 6.37
N GLY A 393 13.11 3.88 6.87
CA GLY A 393 13.99 4.10 8.01
C GLY A 393 15.39 3.50 7.74
N THR A 394 15.79 2.51 8.54
CA THR A 394 17.06 1.79 8.40
C THR A 394 16.95 0.49 7.58
N GLN A 395 15.76 0.12 7.12
CA GLN A 395 15.53 -1.15 6.42
C GLN A 395 15.58 -0.94 4.91
N TYR A 396 16.47 -1.68 4.25
CA TYR A 396 16.55 -1.74 2.79
C TYR A 396 15.86 -2.99 2.28
N PHE A 397 15.10 -2.86 1.19
CA PHE A 397 14.43 -3.99 0.59
C PHE A 397 14.28 -3.80 -0.92
N THR A 398 13.99 -4.91 -1.61
CA THR A 398 13.80 -4.95 -3.04
C THR A 398 12.50 -5.68 -3.37
N THR A 399 11.73 -5.13 -4.29
CA THR A 399 10.58 -5.82 -4.89
C THR A 399 11.09 -6.91 -5.83
N VAL A 400 10.53 -8.12 -5.72
CA VAL A 400 10.96 -9.29 -6.49
C VAL A 400 9.94 -9.57 -7.59
N PRO A 401 10.30 -9.39 -8.87
CA PRO A 401 9.47 -9.80 -10.00
C PRO A 401 9.12 -11.29 -9.95
N LEU A 402 7.96 -11.68 -10.49
CA LEU A 402 7.56 -13.08 -10.59
C LEU A 402 8.57 -13.93 -11.39
N SER A 403 9.22 -13.34 -12.40
CA SER A 403 10.26 -13.99 -13.21
C SER A 403 11.50 -14.39 -12.40
N ASP A 404 11.77 -13.66 -11.33
CA ASP A 404 13.00 -13.80 -10.53
C ASP A 404 12.86 -14.85 -9.43
N LEU A 405 11.64 -15.35 -9.21
CA LEU A 405 11.39 -16.46 -8.29
C LEU A 405 11.66 -17.80 -8.99
N PRO A 406 12.37 -18.75 -8.35
CA PRO A 406 12.53 -20.10 -8.92
C PRO A 406 11.18 -20.75 -9.29
N PRO A 407 11.07 -21.55 -10.37
CA PRO A 407 9.79 -22.11 -10.83
C PRO A 407 8.97 -22.85 -9.75
N ASN A 408 9.65 -23.52 -8.82
CA ASN A 408 9.03 -24.29 -7.74
C ASN A 408 8.96 -23.52 -6.41
N HIS A 409 9.20 -22.21 -6.43
CA HIS A 409 9.20 -21.39 -5.24
C HIS A 409 7.76 -21.22 -4.69
N PRO A 410 7.52 -21.41 -3.38
CA PRO A 410 6.16 -21.45 -2.82
C PRO A 410 5.36 -20.17 -3.08
N TYR A 411 6.01 -19.00 -3.06
CA TYR A 411 5.34 -17.71 -3.30
C TYR A 411 4.93 -17.46 -4.75
N ARG A 412 5.39 -18.24 -5.74
CA ARG A 412 4.91 -18.06 -7.12
C ARG A 412 3.42 -18.34 -7.25
N SER A 413 2.90 -19.29 -6.48
CA SER A 413 1.49 -19.69 -6.53
C SER A 413 0.54 -18.65 -5.93
N THR A 414 1.05 -17.75 -5.08
CA THR A 414 0.30 -16.71 -4.38
C THR A 414 0.80 -15.31 -4.72
N TYR A 415 1.52 -15.16 -5.83
CA TYR A 415 2.11 -13.89 -6.23
C TYR A 415 1.01 -12.89 -6.62
N ASP A 416 1.07 -11.69 -6.05
CA ASP A 416 0.18 -10.57 -6.40
C ASP A 416 1.03 -9.39 -6.85
N GLU A 417 0.84 -8.91 -8.07
CA GLU A 417 1.55 -7.73 -8.59
C GLU A 417 1.21 -6.45 -7.80
N SER A 418 0.03 -6.40 -7.19
CA SER A 418 -0.39 -5.27 -6.35
C SER A 418 0.31 -5.27 -5.00
N ASP A 419 0.68 -6.45 -4.49
CA ASP A 419 1.39 -6.66 -3.22
C ASP A 419 2.57 -7.62 -3.40
N PRO A 420 3.67 -7.17 -4.04
CA PRO A 420 4.70 -8.06 -4.53
C PRO A 420 5.51 -8.72 -3.42
N VAL A 421 6.19 -9.81 -3.79
CA VAL A 421 7.21 -10.44 -2.95
C VAL A 421 8.32 -9.44 -2.64
N ILE A 422 8.72 -9.37 -1.37
CA ILE A 422 9.78 -8.46 -0.91
C ILE A 422 10.99 -9.27 -0.44
N ARG A 423 12.18 -8.88 -0.90
CA ARG A 423 13.46 -9.34 -0.35
C ARG A 423 14.06 -8.24 0.54
N CYS A 424 14.41 -8.59 1.78
CA CYS A 424 15.08 -7.70 2.72
C CYS A 424 16.26 -8.45 3.34
N GLY A 425 17.48 -8.18 2.84
CA GLY A 425 18.65 -9.02 3.13
C GLY A 425 18.38 -10.47 2.70
N GLU A 426 18.63 -11.40 3.61
CA GLU A 426 18.42 -12.85 3.41
C GLU A 426 16.97 -13.31 3.66
N CYS A 427 16.04 -12.38 3.88
CA CYS A 427 14.64 -12.71 4.16
C CYS A 427 13.75 -12.40 2.95
N LEU A 428 12.89 -13.35 2.60
CA LEU A 428 11.91 -13.23 1.53
C LEU A 428 10.49 -13.31 2.10
N TYR A 429 9.72 -12.25 1.86
CA TYR A 429 8.34 -12.10 2.31
C TYR A 429 7.39 -12.29 1.12
N PRO A 430 6.29 -13.03 1.27
CA PRO A 430 5.35 -13.27 0.18
C PRO A 430 4.66 -11.99 -0.31
N LEU A 431 4.59 -10.98 0.55
CA LEU A 431 3.83 -9.73 0.38
C LEU A 431 4.60 -8.57 1.02
N PHE A 432 4.42 -7.34 0.54
CA PHE A 432 4.97 -6.13 1.17
C PHE A 432 4.29 -5.83 2.51
N THR A 433 2.98 -6.06 2.60
CA THR A 433 2.23 -5.96 3.87
C THR A 433 2.82 -6.87 4.96
N ALA A 434 3.17 -8.11 4.61
CA ALA A 434 3.83 -9.04 5.53
C ALA A 434 5.19 -8.52 6.00
N PHE A 435 5.99 -7.92 5.09
CA PHE A 435 7.28 -7.33 5.41
C PHE A 435 7.16 -6.17 6.42
N ILE A 436 6.26 -5.21 6.19
CA ILE A 436 6.14 -4.04 7.08
C ILE A 436 5.57 -4.43 8.45
N GLU A 437 4.66 -5.40 8.53
CA GLU A 437 4.14 -5.90 9.81
C GLU A 437 5.23 -6.63 10.61
N GLU A 438 6.03 -7.49 9.96
CA GLU A 438 7.19 -8.12 10.61
C GLU A 438 8.16 -7.07 11.15
N THR A 439 8.41 -6.03 10.35
CA THR A 439 9.33 -4.96 10.67
C THR A 439 8.88 -4.21 11.94
N VAL A 440 7.58 -3.90 12.08
CA VAL A 440 7.03 -3.34 13.33
C VAL A 440 7.33 -4.23 14.53
N LEU A 441 7.02 -5.53 14.41
CA LEU A 441 7.15 -6.49 15.50
C LEU A 441 8.61 -6.78 15.89
N LYS A 442 9.55 -6.73 14.94
CA LYS A 442 10.93 -7.21 15.14
C LYS A 442 12.00 -6.14 15.09
N ARG A 443 11.80 -5.07 14.31
CA ARG A 443 12.81 -4.02 14.12
C ARG A 443 12.42 -2.71 14.80
N TRP A 444 11.14 -2.38 14.89
CA TRP A 444 10.64 -1.13 15.47
C TRP A 444 9.94 -1.30 16.82
N TYR A 445 10.29 -2.34 17.57
CA TYR A 445 9.57 -2.70 18.80
C TYR A 445 9.97 -1.89 20.04
N ASP A 446 11.09 -1.19 19.99
CA ASP A 446 11.76 -0.55 21.13
C ASP A 446 11.58 0.98 21.12
N GLN A 447 10.42 1.42 20.64
CA GLN A 447 10.00 2.81 20.69
C GLN A 447 9.84 3.29 22.14
N GLU A 448 10.12 4.57 22.41
CA GLU A 448 10.00 5.12 23.75
C GLU A 448 8.60 4.90 24.35
N GLY A 449 8.57 4.34 25.55
CA GLY A 449 7.33 4.00 26.24
C GLY A 449 6.63 2.73 25.72
N VAL A 450 7.23 1.97 24.80
CA VAL A 450 6.79 0.63 24.43
C VAL A 450 7.82 -0.36 24.93
N GLU A 451 7.43 -1.19 25.88
CA GLU A 451 8.31 -2.23 26.39
C GLU A 451 7.89 -3.58 25.86
N LYS A 452 8.55 -4.03 24.80
CA LYS A 452 8.37 -5.41 24.33
C LYS A 452 9.01 -6.38 25.32
N LYS A 453 8.21 -7.32 25.79
CA LYS A 453 8.59 -8.37 26.73
C LYS A 453 8.56 -9.72 26.06
N LEU A 454 9.62 -10.50 26.28
CA LEU A 454 9.63 -11.93 26.00
C LEU A 454 8.92 -12.63 27.17
N VAL A 455 7.79 -13.28 26.89
CA VAL A 455 7.00 -14.03 27.89
C VAL A 455 7.55 -15.44 28.06
N THR A 456 7.81 -16.14 26.94
CA THR A 456 8.41 -17.48 26.94
C THR A 456 9.23 -17.69 25.67
N ASP A 457 10.29 -18.48 25.78
CA ASP A 457 11.09 -18.98 24.66
C ASP A 457 11.32 -20.49 24.85
N THR A 458 10.59 -21.30 24.10
CA THR A 458 10.62 -22.76 24.23
C THR A 458 11.16 -23.40 22.97
N TYR A 459 12.16 -24.27 23.13
CA TYR A 459 12.60 -25.18 22.07
C TYR A 459 11.71 -26.42 22.05
N VAL A 460 11.00 -26.62 20.94
CA VAL A 460 10.14 -27.79 20.70
C VAL A 460 10.84 -28.80 19.78
N GLY A 461 11.73 -28.30 18.91
CA GLY A 461 12.48 -29.09 17.93
C GLY A 461 11.81 -29.08 16.54
N PRO A 462 12.59 -28.96 15.45
CA PRO A 462 12.05 -28.90 14.09
C PRO A 462 11.36 -30.20 13.65
N GLY A 463 11.70 -31.33 14.29
CA GLY A 463 11.08 -32.64 14.04
C GLY A 463 9.73 -32.86 14.71
N ASP A 464 9.30 -31.99 15.64
CA ASP A 464 8.01 -32.15 16.30
C ASP A 464 6.85 -31.87 15.32
N THR A 465 5.98 -32.85 15.14
CA THR A 465 4.86 -32.76 14.18
C THR A 465 3.86 -31.66 14.52
N ARG A 466 3.69 -31.32 15.81
CA ARG A 466 2.82 -30.24 16.28
C ARG A 466 3.43 -28.89 15.95
N TYR A 467 4.75 -28.74 16.12
CA TYR A 467 5.48 -27.56 15.70
C TYR A 467 5.36 -27.33 14.19
N ARG A 468 5.61 -28.38 13.40
CA ARG A 468 5.48 -28.31 11.93
C ARG A 468 4.06 -27.97 11.49
N SER A 469 3.04 -28.55 12.15
CA SER A 469 1.64 -28.22 11.87
C SER A 469 1.35 -26.74 12.12
N LEU A 470 1.86 -26.16 13.20
CA LEU A 470 1.67 -24.75 13.51
C LEU A 470 2.43 -23.84 12.52
N LEU A 471 3.63 -24.23 12.09
CA LEU A 471 4.47 -23.49 11.14
C LEU A 471 3.93 -23.52 9.71
N THR A 472 3.26 -24.61 9.29
CA THR A 472 2.87 -24.83 7.89
C THR A 472 1.37 -24.75 7.64
N ALA A 473 0.54 -24.61 8.67
CA ALA A 473 -0.91 -24.45 8.50
C ALA A 473 -1.22 -23.27 7.55
N PRO A 474 -2.07 -23.41 6.52
CA PRO A 474 -2.34 -22.33 5.59
C PRO A 474 -3.03 -21.13 6.26
N THR A 475 -3.87 -21.40 7.26
CA THR A 475 -4.57 -20.40 8.08
C THR A 475 -4.67 -20.89 9.51
N ILE A 476 -4.63 -19.97 10.47
CA ILE A 476 -4.88 -20.27 11.89
C ILE A 476 -6.16 -19.55 12.28
N ASP A 477 -7.24 -20.32 12.46
CA ASP A 477 -8.58 -19.81 12.70
C ASP A 477 -8.63 -18.76 13.83
N GLY A 478 -9.06 -17.55 13.46
CA GLY A 478 -9.18 -16.38 14.31
C GLY A 478 -7.91 -15.52 14.46
N PHE A 479 -6.81 -15.85 13.76
CA PHE A 479 -5.53 -15.17 13.93
C PHE A 479 -4.89 -14.81 12.60
N LYS A 480 -4.27 -13.62 12.55
CA LYS A 480 -3.45 -13.20 11.42
C LYS A 480 -2.06 -13.84 11.49
N THR A 481 -1.56 -14.30 10.35
CA THR A 481 -0.22 -14.88 10.22
C THR A 481 0.64 -14.07 9.26
N ILE A 482 1.90 -13.91 9.60
CA ILE A 482 2.92 -13.31 8.73
C ILE A 482 3.97 -14.38 8.47
N ASP A 483 4.03 -14.84 7.23
CA ASP A 483 4.99 -15.86 6.79
C ASP A 483 6.15 -15.20 6.08
N TYR A 484 7.35 -15.73 6.27
CA TYR A 484 8.52 -15.36 5.48
C TYR A 484 9.52 -16.53 5.44
N MET A 485 10.47 -16.47 4.51
CA MET A 485 11.53 -17.47 4.37
C MET A 485 12.88 -16.80 4.57
N ALA A 486 13.74 -17.41 5.39
CA ALA A 486 15.15 -17.09 5.43
C ALA A 486 15.87 -17.93 4.36
N GLU A 487 16.57 -17.27 3.44
CA GLU A 487 17.33 -17.92 2.37
C GLU A 487 18.55 -18.69 2.92
N HIS A 488 19.13 -18.21 4.04
CA HIS A 488 20.21 -18.91 4.74
C HIS A 488 19.69 -19.66 5.98
N THR A 489 19.91 -20.98 5.96
CA THR A 489 19.56 -21.89 7.04
C THR A 489 20.80 -22.19 7.89
N PHE A 490 20.78 -21.81 9.16
CA PHE A 490 21.91 -22.02 10.07
C PHE A 490 21.95 -23.41 10.72
N VAL A 491 20.87 -24.19 10.59
CA VAL A 491 20.69 -25.46 11.32
C VAL A 491 20.31 -26.56 10.32
N PRO A 492 20.91 -27.76 10.41
CA PRO A 492 20.44 -28.92 9.65
C PRO A 492 18.93 -29.15 9.89
N LEU A 493 18.18 -29.46 8.82
CA LEU A 493 16.72 -29.66 8.81
C LEU A 493 15.86 -28.40 8.93
N ASP A 494 16.45 -27.20 8.99
CA ASP A 494 15.72 -25.96 8.87
C ASP A 494 15.35 -25.72 7.40
N ASP A 495 14.06 -25.59 7.10
CA ASP A 495 13.58 -25.30 5.74
C ASP A 495 13.49 -23.79 5.45
N GLY A 496 14.06 -22.97 6.34
CA GLY A 496 14.08 -21.52 6.25
C GLY A 496 12.75 -20.87 6.60
N ARG A 497 11.65 -21.62 6.75
CA ARG A 497 10.32 -21.05 7.00
C ARG A 497 10.23 -20.44 8.38
N ARG A 498 9.61 -19.27 8.43
CA ARG A 498 9.36 -18.52 9.66
C ARG A 498 7.94 -18.01 9.63
N ARG A 499 7.35 -17.90 10.81
CA ARG A 499 5.97 -17.45 10.97
C ARG A 499 5.83 -16.58 12.21
N PHE A 500 5.17 -15.45 12.05
CA PHE A 500 4.56 -14.73 13.16
C PHE A 500 3.05 -15.02 13.20
N ILE A 501 2.52 -15.22 14.40
CA ILE A 501 1.08 -15.31 14.64
C ILE A 501 0.70 -14.14 15.53
N ILE A 502 -0.07 -13.19 14.98
CA ILE A 502 -0.54 -12.05 15.75
C ILE A 502 -1.75 -12.51 16.57
N LEU A 503 -1.58 -12.51 17.89
CA LEU A 503 -2.59 -12.96 18.86
C LEU A 503 -3.51 -11.81 19.28
N LYS A 504 -2.97 -10.60 19.31
CA LYS A 504 -3.63 -9.35 19.67
C LYS A 504 -2.83 -8.16 19.12
N GLY A 505 -3.49 -7.05 18.81
CA GLY A 505 -2.87 -5.79 18.40
C GLY A 505 -3.33 -5.24 17.06
N THR A 506 -4.22 -5.94 16.35
CA THR A 506 -4.76 -5.54 15.03
C THR A 506 -6.19 -5.03 15.10
N ALA A 507 -6.89 -5.19 16.22
CA ALA A 507 -8.21 -4.61 16.40
C ALA A 507 -8.14 -3.16 16.89
N ALA A 508 -9.17 -2.37 16.63
CA ALA A 508 -9.23 -0.96 17.00
C ALA A 508 -9.27 -0.70 18.51
N ASP A 509 -9.77 -1.65 19.28
CA ASP A 509 -9.82 -1.63 20.75
C ASP A 509 -8.63 -2.33 21.42
N ASP A 510 -7.72 -2.90 20.63
CA ASP A 510 -6.50 -3.49 21.17
C ASP A 510 -5.55 -2.39 21.63
N THR A 511 -5.21 -2.41 22.92
CA THR A 511 -4.23 -1.51 23.54
C THR A 511 -2.84 -2.14 23.70
N ILE A 512 -2.71 -3.40 23.32
CA ILE A 512 -1.47 -4.17 23.42
C ILE A 512 -1.23 -4.93 22.13
N ALA A 513 0.03 -5.21 21.83
CA ALA A 513 0.42 -6.20 20.85
C ALA A 513 0.84 -7.48 21.58
N ALA A 514 0.38 -8.63 21.10
CA ALA A 514 0.84 -9.93 21.54
C ALA A 514 0.97 -10.85 20.33
N TYR A 515 2.11 -11.53 20.21
CA TYR A 515 2.36 -12.35 19.04
C TYR A 515 3.35 -13.47 19.32
N ARG A 516 3.29 -14.53 18.50
CA ARG A 516 4.25 -15.64 18.54
C ARG A 516 5.20 -15.58 17.37
N ALA A 517 6.49 -15.77 17.62
CA ALA A 517 7.49 -15.99 16.59
C ALA A 517 7.86 -17.48 16.55
N ILE A 518 7.78 -18.10 15.38
CA ILE A 518 7.98 -19.52 15.14
C ILE A 518 9.10 -19.66 14.11
N GLY A 519 10.17 -20.34 14.49
CA GLY A 519 11.32 -20.60 13.62
C GLY A 519 12.40 -21.39 14.36
N TYR A 520 13.30 -22.05 13.63
CA TYR A 520 14.43 -22.79 14.22
C TYR A 520 14.03 -23.85 15.27
N GLY A 521 12.83 -24.46 15.16
CA GLY A 521 12.30 -25.37 16.17
C GLY A 521 11.91 -24.69 17.50
N ARG A 522 11.92 -23.35 17.56
CA ARG A 522 11.56 -22.55 18.74
C ARG A 522 10.23 -21.85 18.55
N ILE A 523 9.53 -21.68 19.68
CA ILE A 523 8.33 -20.86 19.79
C ILE A 523 8.59 -19.80 20.86
N ARG A 524 8.55 -18.54 20.44
CA ARG A 524 8.68 -17.38 21.34
C ARG A 524 7.34 -16.66 21.44
N LEU A 525 6.97 -16.22 22.62
CA LEU A 525 5.80 -15.35 22.85
C LEU A 525 6.30 -13.96 23.28
N TYR A 526 5.88 -12.94 22.56
CA TYR A 526 6.19 -11.54 22.87
C TYR A 526 4.91 -10.77 23.18
N THR A 527 5.02 -9.75 24.02
CA THR A 527 3.90 -8.83 24.29
C THR A 527 4.38 -7.42 24.68
N THR A 528 3.52 -6.42 24.47
CA THR A 528 3.65 -5.08 25.05
C THR A 528 2.76 -4.87 26.28
N GLU A 529 2.08 -5.92 26.76
CA GLU A 529 1.29 -5.90 27.99
C GLU A 529 2.16 -5.52 29.20
N ALA A 530 1.69 -4.55 29.99
CA ALA A 530 2.33 -4.20 31.25
C ALA A 530 2.20 -5.37 32.23
N PRO A 531 3.27 -5.75 32.96
CA PRO A 531 3.20 -6.85 33.92
C PRO A 531 2.24 -6.49 35.06
N THR A 532 1.41 -7.44 35.49
CA THR A 532 0.58 -7.28 36.69
C THR A 532 1.40 -7.49 37.96
N ASP A 533 1.22 -6.62 38.95
CA ASP A 533 1.90 -6.72 40.24
C ASP A 533 1.60 -8.05 40.97
N GLY A 534 2.61 -8.59 41.64
CA GLY A 534 2.47 -9.77 42.51
C GLY A 534 2.61 -11.12 41.81
N ASN A 535 2.81 -11.17 40.49
CA ASN A 535 3.09 -12.42 39.76
C ASN A 535 4.51 -12.39 39.16
N THR A 536 5.32 -13.40 39.46
CA THR A 536 6.72 -13.49 39.00
C THR A 536 6.88 -14.27 37.69
N ASP A 537 5.82 -14.94 37.24
CA ASP A 537 5.88 -15.88 36.11
C ASP A 537 5.17 -15.33 34.86
N ILE A 538 4.99 -16.17 33.83
CA ILE A 538 4.30 -15.85 32.57
C ILE A 538 2.89 -15.30 32.80
N GLU A 539 2.24 -15.68 33.89
CA GLU A 539 0.90 -15.25 34.27
C GLU A 539 0.78 -13.74 34.54
N ARG A 540 1.90 -13.03 34.74
CA ARG A 540 1.90 -11.57 34.83
C ARG A 540 1.47 -10.87 33.54
N TYR A 541 1.36 -11.61 32.44
CA TYR A 541 0.86 -11.16 31.13
C TYR A 541 -0.41 -11.94 30.75
N ALA A 542 -1.44 -11.80 31.57
CA ALA A 542 -2.65 -12.62 31.49
C ALA A 542 -3.32 -12.52 30.12
N VAL A 543 -3.37 -11.33 29.50
CA VAL A 543 -4.03 -11.15 28.19
C VAL A 543 -3.25 -11.89 27.10
N ALA A 544 -1.93 -11.70 27.04
CA ALA A 544 -1.06 -12.36 26.07
C ALA A 544 -1.09 -13.88 26.24
N VAL A 545 -0.93 -14.39 27.47
CA VAL A 545 -0.94 -15.83 27.77
C VAL A 545 -2.30 -16.46 27.42
N ASN A 546 -3.42 -15.81 27.75
CA ASN A 546 -4.75 -16.30 27.43
C ASN A 546 -5.00 -16.38 25.91
N ALA A 547 -4.59 -15.36 25.15
CA ALA A 547 -4.69 -15.38 23.69
C ALA A 547 -3.83 -16.50 23.10
N ALA A 548 -2.60 -16.64 23.61
CA ALA A 548 -1.64 -17.63 23.15
C ALA A 548 -2.06 -19.07 23.47
N ARG A 549 -2.73 -19.29 24.60
CA ARG A 549 -3.28 -20.57 25.04
C ARG A 549 -4.25 -21.14 24.00
N ARG A 550 -5.15 -20.31 23.46
CA ARG A 550 -6.16 -20.73 22.46
C ARG A 550 -5.51 -21.32 21.21
N VAL A 551 -4.44 -20.70 20.71
CA VAL A 551 -3.70 -21.18 19.53
C VAL A 551 -2.95 -22.47 19.84
N LEU A 552 -2.21 -22.49 20.96
CA LEU A 552 -1.38 -23.64 21.30
C LEU A 552 -2.18 -24.89 21.68
N ALA A 553 -3.35 -24.73 22.31
CA ALA A 553 -4.23 -25.83 22.66
C ALA A 553 -4.69 -26.60 21.40
N LYS A 554 -5.01 -25.89 20.32
CA LYS A 554 -5.38 -26.49 19.01
C LYS A 554 -4.28 -27.39 18.45
N CYS A 555 -3.01 -27.09 18.75
CA CYS A 555 -1.85 -27.88 18.31
C CYS A 555 -1.28 -28.80 19.40
N GLY A 556 -1.88 -28.88 20.59
CA GLY A 556 -1.36 -29.68 21.71
C GLY A 556 0.01 -29.21 22.22
N LEU A 557 0.34 -27.93 22.07
CA LEU A 557 1.63 -27.33 22.48
C LEU A 557 1.53 -26.49 23.77
N GLU A 558 0.33 -26.33 24.32
CA GLU A 558 0.06 -25.46 25.47
C GLU A 558 0.99 -25.75 26.66
N ARG A 559 0.96 -26.99 27.19
CA ARG A 559 1.76 -27.42 28.35
C ARG A 559 3.27 -27.46 28.09
N THR A 560 3.67 -27.43 26.83
CA THR A 560 5.10 -27.42 26.46
C THR A 560 5.62 -25.99 26.51
N VAL A 561 4.84 -25.02 26.05
CA VAL A 561 5.29 -23.64 25.82
C VAL A 561 4.91 -22.68 26.96
N LEU A 562 3.79 -22.93 27.64
CA LEU A 562 3.28 -22.11 28.74
C LEU A 562 3.43 -22.86 30.07
N ARG A 563 4.68 -23.14 30.45
CA ARG A 563 5.00 -23.78 31.73
C ARG A 563 5.24 -22.78 32.83
#